data_AF-A0AAD4BMK1-F1
#
_entry.id   AF-A0AAD4BMK1-F1
#
_cell.length_a   1.000
_cell.length_b   1.000
_cell.length_c   1.000
_cell.angle_alpha   90.00
_cell.angle_beta   90.00
_cell.angle_gamma   90.00
#
_symmetry.space_group_name_H-M   'P 1'
#
loop_
_entity.id
_entity.type
_entity.pdbx_description
1 polymer ?
#
loop_
_entity_poly.entity_id
_entity_poly.type
_entity_poly.pdbx_seq_one_letter_code
_entity_poly.pdbx_strand_id
1 'polypeptide(L)'
;TWLARGLKIQEAQIGLRQEMHKIGQRPTDVQQLALACRVDRLSSDILAFVSEASVYLGYDPSNESSSGESDAEDDSIAEEILEDIRSQRPDQARIPIPSSLGLARCKRLGLDRLRDQEIRLRAGQANDALHEIWLSLANKAVLFRTNVRLASSHAQTTRAWDKVHGVDAILNRHAAIYQACRQAMSHLGADDAMLSRYQPLRAEDLKVSAAAAMPNAQGHQNDRLAWFWSMDIPKDTEGSDWMSEFYRVHWLQAKATKDRWREEVEILKAEFQWTINFFNKRAEDWTHLAVDSQIKGQHGAASYAAGQSAMYGQLWDQCQISLASHHPARATRNISSPF
;
A
#
# COMPACT_ATOMS: atom_id res chain seq x y z
N THR A 1 -26.85 -6.67 11.09
CA THR A 1 -27.24 -5.63 12.06
C THR A 1 -27.70 -4.39 11.30
N TRP A 2 -28.54 -3.55 11.91
CA TRP A 2 -29.00 -2.30 11.28
C TRP A 2 -27.82 -1.41 10.83
N LEU A 3 -26.84 -1.19 11.72
CA LEU A 3 -25.60 -0.46 11.38
C LEU A 3 -24.89 -1.00 10.13
N ALA A 4 -24.70 -2.32 10.02
CA ALA A 4 -24.05 -2.92 8.85
C ALA A 4 -24.81 -2.65 7.54
N ARG A 5 -26.15 -2.57 7.57
CA ARG A 5 -26.94 -2.18 6.40
C ARG A 5 -26.68 -0.72 6.02
N GLY A 6 -26.63 0.19 6.99
CA GLY A 6 -26.26 1.59 6.77
C GLY A 6 -24.87 1.76 6.16
N LEU A 7 -23.89 0.98 6.63
CA LEU A 7 -22.54 0.94 6.06
C LEU A 7 -22.53 0.47 4.61
N LYS A 8 -23.29 -0.58 4.28
CA LYS A 8 -23.43 -1.07 2.90
C LYS A 8 -24.08 -0.04 1.98
N ILE A 9 -25.07 0.70 2.47
CA ILE A 9 -25.69 1.80 1.70
C ILE A 9 -24.65 2.88 1.38
N GLN A 10 -23.79 3.25 2.34
CA GLN A 10 -22.72 4.21 2.08
C GLN A 10 -21.70 3.69 1.05
N GLU A 11 -21.35 2.40 1.07
CA GLU A 11 -20.51 1.80 0.02
C GLU A 11 -21.19 1.84 -1.35
N ALA A 12 -22.49 1.59 -1.40
CA ALA A 12 -23.29 1.70 -2.62
C ALA A 12 -23.31 3.15 -3.15
N GLN A 13 -23.42 4.15 -2.27
CA GLN A 13 -23.28 5.57 -2.62
C GLN A 13 -21.90 5.90 -3.19
N ILE A 14 -20.81 5.40 -2.59
CA ILE A 14 -19.44 5.58 -3.13
C ILE A 14 -19.35 4.98 -4.54
N GLY A 15 -19.86 3.76 -4.72
CA GLY A 15 -19.88 3.09 -6.01
C GLY A 15 -20.67 3.84 -7.09
N LEU A 16 -21.85 4.33 -6.73
CA LEU A 16 -22.72 5.07 -7.63
C LEU A 16 -22.05 6.37 -8.10
N ARG A 17 -21.43 7.14 -7.18
CA ARG A 17 -20.69 8.37 -7.53
C ARG A 17 -19.54 8.10 -8.50
N GLN A 18 -18.80 7.01 -8.32
CA GLN A 18 -17.70 6.65 -9.22
C GLN A 18 -18.20 6.26 -10.61
N GLU A 19 -19.32 5.56 -10.71
CA GLU A 19 -19.93 5.22 -12.00
C GLU A 19 -20.49 6.43 -12.72
N MET A 20 -21.16 7.34 -12.01
CA MET A 20 -21.60 8.62 -12.57
C MET A 20 -20.42 9.41 -13.14
N HIS A 21 -19.29 9.45 -12.41
CA HIS A 21 -18.08 10.08 -12.91
C HIS A 21 -17.49 9.36 -14.14
N LYS A 22 -17.54 8.03 -14.18
CA LYS A 22 -17.01 7.23 -15.31
C LYS A 22 -17.83 7.38 -16.58
N ILE A 23 -19.16 7.44 -16.45
CA ILE A 23 -20.11 7.55 -17.56
C ILE A 23 -19.98 8.91 -18.27
N GLY A 24 -19.60 9.96 -17.54
CA GLY A 24 -19.33 11.29 -18.12
C GLY A 24 -20.60 11.98 -18.65
N GLN A 25 -20.43 12.90 -19.60
CA GLN A 25 -21.49 13.82 -20.05
C GLN A 25 -22.44 13.24 -21.12
N ARG A 26 -22.06 12.14 -21.80
CA ARG A 26 -22.85 11.55 -22.91
C ARG A 26 -23.01 10.03 -22.74
N PRO A 27 -23.80 9.58 -21.75
CA PRO A 27 -24.12 8.17 -21.57
C PRO A 27 -24.89 7.57 -22.74
N THR A 28 -24.63 6.30 -23.04
CA THR A 28 -25.53 5.50 -23.89
C THR A 28 -26.83 5.20 -23.17
N ASP A 29 -27.92 4.97 -23.90
CA ASP A 29 -29.25 4.69 -23.31
C ASP A 29 -29.21 3.50 -22.33
N VAL A 30 -28.41 2.48 -22.64
CA VAL A 30 -28.19 1.32 -21.76
C VAL A 30 -27.50 1.73 -20.44
N GLN A 31 -26.51 2.64 -20.51
CA GLN A 31 -25.85 3.17 -19.32
C GLN A 31 -26.79 4.07 -18.50
N GLN A 32 -27.63 4.88 -19.16
CA GLN A 32 -28.63 5.70 -18.49
C GLN A 32 -29.63 4.83 -17.73
N LEU A 33 -30.16 3.80 -18.39
CA LEU A 33 -31.10 2.87 -17.78
C LEU A 33 -30.47 2.13 -16.59
N ALA A 34 -29.25 1.61 -16.76
CA ALA A 34 -28.54 0.91 -15.68
C ALA A 34 -28.28 1.83 -14.48
N LEU A 35 -27.94 3.10 -14.73
CA LEU A 35 -27.74 4.10 -13.68
C LEU A 35 -29.06 4.41 -12.96
N ALA A 36 -30.14 4.65 -13.71
CA ALA A 36 -31.47 4.91 -13.15
C ALA A 36 -31.94 3.76 -12.25
N CYS A 37 -31.86 2.51 -12.72
CA CYS A 37 -32.23 1.35 -11.90
C CYS A 37 -31.42 1.23 -10.61
N ARG A 38 -30.14 1.65 -10.61
CA ARG A 38 -29.31 1.65 -9.39
C ARG A 38 -29.68 2.79 -8.45
N VAL A 39 -29.99 3.96 -8.98
CA VAL A 39 -30.48 5.10 -8.20
C VAL A 39 -31.79 4.72 -7.50
N ASP A 40 -32.72 4.09 -8.20
CA ASP A 40 -34.02 3.68 -7.65
C ASP A 40 -33.88 2.61 -6.55
N ARG A 41 -33.01 1.61 -6.77
CA ARG A 41 -32.68 0.61 -5.73
C ARG A 41 -32.07 1.28 -4.50
N LEU A 42 -31.09 2.15 -4.70
CA LEU A 42 -30.44 2.85 -3.59
C LEU A 42 -31.42 3.75 -2.84
N SER A 43 -32.29 4.46 -3.55
CA SER A 43 -33.36 5.27 -2.95
C SER A 43 -34.28 4.42 -2.08
N SER A 44 -34.71 3.26 -2.59
CA SER A 44 -35.55 2.30 -1.86
C SER A 44 -34.85 1.77 -0.60
N ASP A 45 -33.57 1.40 -0.71
CA ASP A 45 -32.76 0.93 0.42
C ASP A 45 -32.58 2.03 1.49
N ILE A 46 -32.39 3.29 1.07
CA ILE A 46 -32.26 4.44 1.97
C ILE A 46 -33.57 4.66 2.71
N LEU A 47 -34.71 4.71 2.02
CA LEU A 47 -36.01 4.94 2.65
C LEU A 47 -36.35 3.84 3.67
N ALA A 48 -36.14 2.57 3.30
CA ALA A 48 -36.30 1.44 4.22
C ALA A 48 -35.34 1.51 5.41
N PHE A 49 -34.13 2.03 5.21
CA PHE A 49 -33.17 2.23 6.29
C PHE A 49 -33.60 3.31 7.27
N VAL A 50 -34.08 4.45 6.77
CA VAL A 50 -34.51 5.58 7.61
C VAL A 50 -35.80 5.23 8.36
N SER A 51 -36.75 4.51 7.76
CA SER A 51 -37.97 4.10 8.46
C SER A 51 -37.69 3.20 9.68
N GLU A 52 -36.62 2.42 9.64
CA GLU A 52 -36.18 1.59 10.78
C GLU A 52 -35.29 2.36 11.77
N ALA A 53 -34.80 3.56 11.41
CA ALA A 53 -33.82 4.29 12.21
C ALA A 53 -34.39 4.77 13.56
N SER A 54 -35.68 5.08 13.62
CA SER A 54 -36.39 5.52 14.83
C SER A 54 -36.20 4.54 15.98
N VAL A 55 -36.32 3.24 15.71
CA VAL A 55 -36.16 2.14 16.68
C VAL A 55 -34.77 2.11 17.32
N TYR A 56 -33.72 2.48 16.57
CA TYR A 56 -32.34 2.37 17.04
C TYR A 56 -31.77 3.69 17.57
N LEU A 57 -32.27 4.83 17.08
CA LEU A 57 -31.76 6.16 17.45
C LEU A 57 -32.46 6.77 18.67
N GLY A 58 -33.40 6.06 19.29
CA GLY A 58 -34.00 6.44 20.57
C GLY A 58 -35.43 6.98 20.47
N TYR A 59 -36.17 6.70 19.40
CA TYR A 59 -37.61 6.93 19.38
C TYR A 59 -38.32 5.77 20.07
N ASP A 60 -38.84 6.01 21.27
CA ASP A 60 -39.68 5.05 22.00
C ASP A 60 -41.16 5.49 21.92
N PRO A 61 -41.98 4.92 21.02
CA PRO A 61 -43.42 5.20 20.98
C PRO A 61 -44.17 4.65 22.22
N SER A 62 -43.49 3.92 23.11
CA SER A 62 -44.04 3.35 24.35
C SER A 62 -43.81 4.25 25.58
N ASN A 63 -43.03 5.33 25.46
CA ASN A 63 -42.67 6.21 26.58
C ASN A 63 -43.62 7.42 26.73
N GLU A 64 -44.90 7.27 26.39
CA GLU A 64 -45.96 8.26 26.68
C GLU A 64 -46.32 8.34 28.19
N SER A 65 -45.59 7.65 29.08
CA SER A 65 -45.94 7.54 30.50
C SER A 65 -44.89 8.12 31.47
N SER A 66 -44.16 9.16 31.06
CA SER A 66 -43.53 10.06 32.02
C SER A 66 -44.15 11.45 31.88
N SER A 67 -45.11 11.73 32.76
CA SER A 67 -45.70 13.05 32.96
C SER A 67 -44.63 14.00 33.49
N GLY A 68 -44.01 14.71 32.57
CA GLY A 68 -43.15 15.85 32.83
C GLY A 68 -42.96 16.57 31.51
N GLU A 69 -43.55 17.76 31.40
CA GLU A 69 -43.44 18.70 30.28
C GLU A 69 -42.10 18.58 29.55
N SER A 70 -42.11 17.91 28.40
CA SER A 70 -40.98 17.75 27.50
C SER A 70 -41.51 18.05 26.11
N ASP A 71 -40.95 19.11 25.53
CA ASP A 71 -41.42 19.79 24.34
C ASP A 71 -41.71 18.88 23.15
N ALA A 72 -42.75 19.21 22.41
CA ALA A 72 -43.17 18.60 21.13
C ALA A 72 -42.17 18.80 19.98
N GLU A 73 -40.88 18.93 20.27
CA GLU A 73 -39.81 19.21 19.31
C GLU A 73 -39.09 17.94 18.80
N ASP A 74 -39.14 16.81 19.50
CA ASP A 74 -38.34 15.63 19.14
C ASP A 74 -38.97 14.76 18.02
N ASP A 75 -40.31 14.73 17.93
CA ASP A 75 -41.04 14.13 16.79
C ASP A 75 -40.80 14.89 15.48
N SER A 76 -40.49 16.19 15.56
CA SER A 76 -40.21 17.04 14.40
C SER A 76 -38.90 16.68 13.71
N ILE A 77 -37.88 16.22 14.45
CA ILE A 77 -36.53 16.03 13.92
C ILE A 77 -36.44 14.79 13.03
N ALA A 78 -37.15 13.71 13.37
CA ALA A 78 -37.16 12.49 12.57
C ALA A 78 -37.87 12.72 11.22
N GLU A 79 -39.00 13.43 11.22
CA GLU A 79 -39.73 13.76 9.99
C GLU A 79 -38.99 14.80 9.15
N GLU A 80 -38.31 15.78 9.78
CA GLU A 80 -37.43 16.73 9.08
C GLU A 80 -36.25 16.02 8.39
N ILE A 81 -35.61 15.06 9.08
CA ILE A 81 -34.52 14.24 8.49
C ILE A 81 -35.05 13.40 7.33
N LEU A 82 -36.26 12.85 7.45
CA LEU A 82 -36.91 12.07 6.39
C LEU A 82 -37.19 12.94 5.15
N GLU A 83 -37.73 14.14 5.32
CA GLU A 83 -38.08 15.05 4.23
C GLU A 83 -36.82 15.60 3.52
N ASP A 84 -35.77 15.90 4.28
CA ASP A 84 -34.46 16.28 3.75
C ASP A 84 -33.82 15.16 2.93
N ILE A 85 -33.91 13.91 3.40
CA ILE A 85 -33.37 12.75 2.68
C ILE A 85 -34.17 12.49 1.40
N ARG A 86 -35.50 12.61 1.42
CA ARG A 86 -36.36 12.49 0.23
C ARG A 86 -36.03 13.54 -0.83
N SER A 87 -35.62 14.73 -0.40
CA SER A 87 -35.29 15.86 -1.29
C SER A 87 -33.86 15.81 -1.84
N GLN A 88 -32.97 15.02 -1.23
CA GLN A 88 -31.58 14.86 -1.64
C GLN A 88 -31.42 13.80 -2.73
N ARG A 89 -30.39 13.95 -3.58
CA ARG A 89 -30.04 12.88 -4.51
C ARG A 89 -29.58 11.63 -3.73
N PRO A 90 -29.99 10.42 -4.11
CA PRO A 90 -29.62 9.20 -3.38
C PRO A 90 -28.12 8.96 -3.21
N ASP A 91 -27.29 9.47 -4.12
CA ASP A 91 -25.82 9.40 -4.05
C ASP A 91 -25.19 10.33 -3.01
N GLN A 92 -25.93 11.35 -2.56
CA GLN A 92 -25.50 12.39 -1.61
C GLN A 92 -26.27 12.38 -0.29
N ALA A 93 -27.40 11.66 -0.25
CA ALA A 93 -28.25 11.56 0.91
C ALA A 93 -27.48 11.14 2.17
N ARG A 94 -27.63 11.89 3.25
CA ARG A 94 -26.97 11.58 4.52
C ARG A 94 -27.67 10.42 5.22
N ILE A 95 -27.01 9.27 5.30
CA ILE A 95 -27.52 8.08 6.00
C ILE A 95 -27.46 8.33 7.51
N PRO A 96 -28.56 8.18 8.27
CA PRO A 96 -28.59 8.45 9.70
C PRO A 96 -27.91 7.32 10.49
N ILE A 97 -26.58 7.36 10.58
CA ILE A 97 -25.74 6.48 11.40
C ILE A 97 -24.89 7.33 12.34
N PRO A 98 -24.35 6.78 13.45
CA PRO A 98 -23.59 7.56 14.42
C PRO A 98 -22.50 8.47 13.80
N SER A 99 -21.78 8.03 12.77
CA SER A 99 -20.71 8.83 12.14
C SER A 99 -21.19 10.05 11.36
N SER A 100 -22.43 10.04 10.87
CA SER A 100 -23.04 11.18 10.18
C SER A 100 -23.73 12.15 11.15
N LEU A 101 -24.14 11.65 12.32
CA LEU A 101 -24.66 12.47 13.43
C LEU A 101 -23.54 13.19 14.19
N GLY A 102 -22.37 12.58 14.28
CA GLY A 102 -21.19 13.12 14.96
C GLY A 102 -21.18 12.89 16.47
N LEU A 103 -19.97 12.92 17.06
CA LEU A 103 -19.74 12.60 18.48
C LEU A 103 -20.64 13.36 19.45
N ALA A 104 -20.80 14.68 19.26
CA ALA A 104 -21.57 15.53 20.18
C ALA A 104 -23.05 15.12 20.22
N ARG A 105 -23.65 14.82 19.06
CA ARG A 105 -25.04 14.37 18.97
C ARG A 105 -25.22 12.95 19.50
N CYS A 106 -24.27 12.06 19.23
CA CYS A 106 -24.28 10.71 19.80
C CYS A 106 -24.25 10.72 21.34
N LYS A 107 -23.43 11.59 21.95
CA LYS A 107 -23.39 11.75 23.42
C LYS A 107 -24.69 12.30 23.98
N ARG A 108 -25.29 13.30 23.31
CA ARG A 108 -26.57 13.90 23.73
C ARG A 108 -27.71 12.88 23.71
N LEU A 109 -27.73 12.00 22.70
CA LEU A 109 -28.75 10.97 22.51
C LEU A 109 -28.42 9.63 23.22
N GLY A 110 -27.34 9.57 24.01
CA GLY A 110 -26.96 8.33 24.71
C GLY A 110 -26.56 7.15 23.81
N LEU A 111 -26.14 7.42 22.57
CA LEU A 111 -25.84 6.40 21.54
C LEU A 111 -24.42 5.80 21.66
N ASP A 112 -23.82 5.81 22.85
CA ASP A 112 -22.43 5.36 23.06
C ASP A 112 -22.21 3.91 22.62
N ARG A 113 -23.17 3.01 22.90
CA ARG A 113 -23.08 1.61 22.47
C ARG A 113 -23.09 1.45 20.96
N LEU A 114 -23.95 2.19 20.26
CA LEU A 114 -24.03 2.15 18.79
C LEU A 114 -22.80 2.79 18.15
N ARG A 115 -22.28 3.87 18.74
CA ARG A 115 -21.01 4.49 18.36
C ARG A 115 -19.86 3.48 18.41
N ASP A 116 -19.71 2.78 19.54
CA ASP A 116 -18.62 1.82 19.75
C ASP A 116 -18.75 0.61 18.81
N GLN A 117 -19.99 0.16 18.54
CA GLN A 117 -20.27 -0.86 17.54
C GLN A 117 -19.90 -0.39 16.13
N GLU A 118 -20.24 0.85 15.76
CA GLU A 118 -19.86 1.40 14.46
C GLU A 118 -18.34 1.48 14.32
N ILE A 119 -17.61 1.96 15.32
CA ILE A 119 -16.12 2.00 15.27
C ILE A 119 -15.54 0.61 14.98
N ARG A 120 -16.05 -0.44 15.64
CA ARG A 120 -15.59 -1.82 15.39
C ARG A 120 -15.93 -2.30 13.98
N LEU A 121 -17.14 -2.00 13.48
CA LEU A 121 -17.52 -2.33 12.11
C LEU A 121 -16.68 -1.58 11.07
N ARG A 122 -16.33 -0.31 11.33
CA ARG A 122 -15.43 0.49 10.47
C ARG A 122 -14.02 -0.07 10.44
N ALA A 123 -13.52 -0.62 11.55
CA ALA A 123 -12.23 -1.30 11.57
C ALA A 123 -12.24 -2.54 10.66
N GLY A 124 -13.29 -3.37 10.73
CA GLY A 124 -13.49 -4.49 9.80
C GLY A 124 -13.57 -4.05 8.35
N GLN A 125 -14.42 -3.05 8.06
CA GLN A 125 -14.57 -2.48 6.72
C GLN A 125 -13.26 -1.89 6.17
N ALA A 126 -12.46 -1.25 7.02
CA ALA A 126 -11.14 -0.73 6.66
C ALA A 126 -10.16 -1.86 6.35
N ASN A 127 -10.17 -2.96 7.10
CA ASN A 127 -9.35 -4.15 6.82
C ASN A 127 -9.72 -4.77 5.48
N ASP A 128 -11.02 -4.95 5.21
CA ASP A 128 -11.51 -5.49 3.94
C ASP A 128 -11.13 -4.58 2.75
N ALA A 129 -11.30 -3.27 2.90
CA ALA A 129 -10.91 -2.31 1.87
C ALA A 129 -9.40 -2.34 1.61
N LEU A 130 -8.57 -2.41 2.64
CA LEU A 130 -7.11 -2.54 2.48
C LEU A 130 -6.71 -3.87 1.83
N HIS A 131 -7.41 -4.96 2.15
CA HIS A 131 -7.21 -6.26 1.51
C HIS A 131 -7.48 -6.20 0.01
N GLU A 132 -8.58 -5.56 -0.39
CA GLU A 132 -8.95 -5.41 -1.80
C GLU A 132 -8.02 -4.45 -2.56
N ILE A 133 -7.54 -3.38 -1.93
CA ILE A 133 -6.49 -2.50 -2.48
C ILE A 133 -5.24 -3.34 -2.77
N TRP A 134 -4.82 -4.14 -1.79
CA TRP A 134 -3.67 -5.02 -1.90
C TRP A 134 -3.84 -6.02 -3.07
N LEU A 135 -5.02 -6.67 -3.19
CA LEU A 135 -5.36 -7.61 -4.27
C LEU A 135 -5.28 -6.94 -5.64
N SER A 136 -5.85 -5.74 -5.72
CA SER A 136 -5.87 -4.94 -6.95
C SER A 136 -4.46 -4.54 -7.37
N LEU A 137 -3.58 -4.16 -6.44
CA LEU A 137 -2.19 -3.83 -6.73
C LEU A 137 -1.40 -5.05 -7.22
N ALA A 138 -1.58 -6.21 -6.58
CA ALA A 138 -0.94 -7.46 -7.00
C ALA A 138 -1.42 -7.90 -8.39
N ASN A 139 -2.73 -7.86 -8.65
CA ASN A 139 -3.29 -8.15 -9.97
C ASN A 139 -2.76 -7.18 -11.03
N LYS A 140 -2.73 -5.88 -10.74
CA LYS A 140 -2.18 -4.86 -11.62
C LYS A 140 -0.72 -5.16 -11.97
N ALA A 141 0.11 -5.53 -10.99
CA ALA A 141 1.49 -5.95 -11.22
C ALA A 141 1.62 -7.15 -12.16
N VAL A 142 0.77 -8.18 -11.99
CA VAL A 142 0.72 -9.35 -12.88
C VAL A 142 0.33 -8.93 -14.29
N LEU A 143 -0.74 -8.14 -14.46
CA LEU A 143 -1.20 -7.63 -15.76
C LEU A 143 -0.11 -6.83 -16.49
N PHE A 144 0.68 -6.02 -15.77
CA PHE A 144 1.80 -5.30 -16.37
C PHE A 144 2.84 -6.25 -16.98
N ARG A 145 3.14 -7.34 -16.28
CA ARG A 145 4.13 -8.33 -16.73
C ARG A 145 3.62 -9.20 -17.86
N THR A 146 2.41 -9.73 -17.74
CA THR A 146 1.89 -10.74 -18.67
C THR A 146 1.21 -10.13 -19.89
N ASN A 147 0.55 -8.99 -19.74
CA ASN A 147 -0.28 -8.44 -20.81
C ASN A 147 0.36 -7.19 -21.41
N VAL A 148 0.73 -6.21 -20.58
CA VAL A 148 1.24 -4.92 -21.09
C VAL A 148 2.62 -5.08 -21.73
N ARG A 149 3.56 -5.78 -21.07
CA ARG A 149 4.91 -5.99 -21.61
C ARG A 149 4.99 -6.98 -22.77
N LEU A 150 4.09 -7.97 -22.81
CA LEU A 150 4.07 -8.99 -23.88
C LEU A 150 3.18 -8.59 -25.07
N ALA A 151 2.46 -7.47 -24.99
CA ALA A 151 1.65 -6.98 -26.09
C ALA A 151 2.54 -6.60 -27.27
N SER A 152 2.28 -7.21 -28.43
CA SER A 152 3.07 -6.99 -29.65
C SER A 152 2.34 -6.16 -30.70
N SER A 153 1.02 -5.97 -30.56
CA SER A 153 0.20 -5.16 -31.47
C SER A 153 -0.58 -4.08 -30.75
N HIS A 154 -0.93 -3.00 -31.45
CA HIS A 154 -1.73 -1.91 -30.89
C HIS A 154 -3.03 -2.39 -30.25
N ALA A 155 -3.76 -3.31 -30.89
CA ALA A 155 -5.00 -3.86 -30.34
C ALA A 155 -4.78 -4.64 -29.03
N GLN A 156 -3.67 -5.40 -28.93
CA GLN A 156 -3.31 -6.09 -27.70
C GLN A 156 -2.90 -5.11 -26.60
N THR A 157 -2.15 -4.07 -26.95
CA THR A 157 -1.75 -3.00 -26.01
C THR A 157 -2.98 -2.30 -25.45
N THR A 158 -3.93 -1.89 -26.29
CA THR A 158 -5.18 -1.26 -25.84
C THR A 158 -5.96 -2.19 -24.91
N ARG A 159 -6.18 -3.46 -25.28
CA ARG A 159 -6.88 -4.44 -24.42
C ARG A 159 -6.16 -4.69 -23.11
N ALA A 160 -4.82 -4.68 -23.10
CA ALA A 160 -4.03 -4.82 -21.89
C ALA A 160 -4.25 -3.62 -20.96
N TRP A 161 -4.24 -2.40 -21.49
CA TRP A 161 -4.52 -1.19 -20.75
C TRP A 161 -5.97 -1.13 -20.26
N ASP A 162 -6.96 -1.58 -21.04
CA ASP A 162 -8.36 -1.67 -20.61
C ASP A 162 -8.51 -2.54 -19.35
N LYS A 163 -7.78 -3.66 -19.27
CA LYS A 163 -7.74 -4.50 -18.06
C LYS A 163 -7.11 -3.76 -16.88
N VAL A 164 -6.01 -3.04 -17.10
CA VAL A 164 -5.36 -2.23 -16.07
C VAL A 164 -6.31 -1.14 -15.55
N HIS A 165 -7.02 -0.44 -16.45
CA HIS A 165 -8.02 0.56 -16.08
C HIS A 165 -9.20 -0.04 -15.31
N GLY A 166 -9.61 -1.27 -15.65
CA GLY A 166 -10.60 -2.02 -14.87
C GLY A 166 -10.16 -2.27 -13.43
N VAL A 167 -8.92 -2.73 -13.24
CA VAL A 167 -8.33 -2.92 -11.91
C VAL A 167 -8.16 -1.60 -11.17
N ASP A 168 -7.78 -0.52 -11.86
CA ASP A 168 -7.67 0.82 -11.26
C ASP A 168 -9.02 1.36 -10.78
N ALA A 169 -10.12 1.05 -11.47
CA ALA A 169 -11.45 1.41 -10.99
C ALA A 169 -11.79 0.69 -9.67
N ILE A 170 -11.45 -0.59 -9.55
CA ILE A 170 -11.64 -1.37 -8.32
C ILE A 170 -10.76 -0.80 -7.20
N LEU A 171 -9.47 -0.57 -7.48
CA LEU A 171 -8.51 0.02 -6.54
C LEU A 171 -9.03 1.36 -5.97
N ASN A 172 -9.46 2.27 -6.85
CA ASN A 172 -9.97 3.58 -6.45
C ASN A 172 -11.30 3.50 -5.67
N ARG A 173 -12.14 2.50 -5.94
CA ARG A 173 -13.34 2.21 -5.14
C ARG A 173 -12.98 1.86 -3.70
N HIS A 174 -12.11 0.89 -3.51
CA HIS A 174 -11.71 0.47 -2.16
C HIS A 174 -10.88 1.54 -1.44
N ALA A 175 -10.08 2.33 -2.16
CA ALA A 175 -9.41 3.50 -1.60
C ALA A 175 -10.40 4.53 -1.04
N ALA A 176 -11.49 4.82 -1.77
CA ALA A 176 -12.53 5.74 -1.31
C ALA A 176 -13.30 5.19 -0.10
N ILE A 177 -13.60 3.88 -0.07
CA ILE A 177 -14.22 3.21 1.08
C ILE A 177 -13.31 3.33 2.30
N TYR A 178 -12.02 3.01 2.18
CA TYR A 178 -11.05 3.11 3.26
C TYR A 178 -10.95 4.54 3.81
N GLN A 179 -10.84 5.54 2.93
CA GLN A 179 -10.79 6.96 3.33
C GLN A 179 -12.06 7.38 4.07
N ALA A 180 -13.24 6.96 3.60
CA ALA A 180 -14.51 7.23 4.28
C ALA A 180 -14.57 6.55 5.66
N CYS A 181 -14.10 5.31 5.79
CA CYS A 181 -14.03 4.60 7.07
C CYS A 181 -13.13 5.35 8.06
N ARG A 182 -11.95 5.79 7.62
CA ARG A 182 -11.01 6.54 8.45
C ARG A 182 -11.59 7.87 8.92
N GLN A 183 -12.26 8.59 8.04
CA GLN A 183 -12.96 9.84 8.40
C GLN A 183 -14.07 9.58 9.42
N ALA A 184 -14.88 8.54 9.21
CA ALA A 184 -15.92 8.15 10.15
C ALA A 184 -15.34 7.78 11.53
N MET A 185 -14.27 6.98 11.59
CA MET A 185 -13.59 6.67 12.86
C MET A 185 -13.09 7.93 13.58
N SER A 186 -12.56 8.91 12.84
CA SER A 186 -12.15 10.20 13.41
C SER A 186 -13.34 11.00 13.95
N HIS A 187 -14.47 11.05 13.25
CA HIS A 187 -15.68 11.76 13.69
C HIS A 187 -16.36 11.12 14.90
N LEU A 188 -16.21 9.81 15.05
CA LEU A 188 -16.72 9.04 16.19
C LEU A 188 -15.81 9.12 17.43
N GLY A 189 -14.63 9.74 17.32
CA GLY A 189 -13.66 9.83 18.42
C GLY A 189 -13.00 8.49 18.75
N ALA A 190 -12.62 7.71 17.73
CA ALA A 190 -11.81 6.52 17.92
C ALA A 190 -10.46 6.84 18.59
N ASP A 191 -9.93 5.87 19.31
CA ASP A 191 -8.67 5.99 20.05
C ASP A 191 -7.47 6.32 19.13
N ASP A 192 -6.49 7.06 19.67
CA ASP A 192 -5.30 7.50 18.94
C ASP A 192 -4.47 6.31 18.45
N ALA A 193 -4.47 5.19 19.20
CA ALA A 193 -3.84 3.95 18.76
C ALA A 193 -4.49 3.39 17.48
N MET A 194 -5.82 3.47 17.36
CA MET A 194 -6.55 3.02 16.18
C MET A 194 -6.31 3.95 14.98
N LEU A 195 -6.29 5.26 15.19
CA LEU A 195 -5.99 6.24 14.14
C LEU A 195 -4.51 6.22 13.69
N SER A 196 -3.60 5.78 14.57
CA SER A 196 -2.19 5.55 14.24
C SER A 196 -1.99 4.29 13.41
N ARG A 197 -2.78 3.25 13.67
CA ARG A 197 -2.82 2.02 12.88
C ARG A 197 -3.36 2.28 11.48
N TYR A 198 -4.53 2.91 11.38
CA TYR A 198 -5.18 3.23 10.10
C TYR A 198 -4.71 4.59 9.58
N GLN A 199 -3.58 4.62 8.87
CA GLN A 199 -2.96 5.86 8.40
C GLN A 199 -3.68 6.45 7.16
N PRO A 200 -3.53 7.75 6.87
CA PRO A 200 -4.06 8.36 5.65
C PRO A 200 -3.47 7.69 4.40
N LEU A 201 -4.34 7.37 3.43
CA LEU A 201 -3.94 6.78 2.16
C LEU A 201 -3.59 7.87 1.16
N ARG A 202 -2.33 7.90 0.69
CA ARG A 202 -1.84 8.86 -0.31
C ARG A 202 -1.91 8.26 -1.71
N ALA A 203 -1.94 9.12 -2.73
CA ALA A 203 -1.89 8.67 -4.13
C ALA A 203 -0.59 7.90 -4.46
N GLU A 204 0.49 8.17 -3.73
CA GLU A 204 1.76 7.45 -3.86
C GLU A 204 1.66 5.99 -3.38
N ASP A 205 0.85 5.74 -2.34
CA ASP A 205 0.66 4.40 -1.77
C ASP A 205 -0.12 3.47 -2.71
N LEU A 206 -0.87 4.06 -3.66
CA LEU A 206 -1.66 3.35 -4.68
C LEU A 206 -0.87 3.06 -5.96
N LYS A 207 0.40 3.46 -6.04
CA LYS A 207 1.25 3.12 -7.17
C LYS A 207 1.71 1.67 -7.03
N VAL A 208 1.73 0.94 -8.15
CA VAL A 208 2.34 -0.39 -8.19
C VAL A 208 3.84 -0.19 -8.01
N SER A 209 4.35 -0.44 -6.80
CA SER A 209 5.79 -0.45 -6.58
C SER A 209 6.41 -1.56 -7.43
N ALA A 210 7.50 -1.21 -8.11
CA ALA A 210 8.28 -2.19 -8.86
C ALA A 210 8.90 -3.24 -7.92
N ALA A 211 9.08 -2.93 -6.62
CA ALA A 211 9.53 -3.88 -5.61
C ALA A 211 8.44 -4.91 -5.22
N ALA A 212 7.17 -4.48 -5.10
CA ALA A 212 6.04 -5.40 -4.86
C ALA A 212 5.69 -6.23 -6.10
N ALA A 213 5.77 -5.61 -7.29
CA ALA A 213 5.54 -6.28 -8.56
C ALA A 213 6.72 -7.17 -8.98
N MET A 214 7.96 -6.77 -8.68
CA MET A 214 9.19 -7.41 -9.12
C MET A 214 10.27 -7.45 -8.03
N PRO A 215 10.22 -8.44 -7.13
CA PRO A 215 11.21 -8.62 -6.06
C PRO A 215 12.66 -8.71 -6.56
N ASN A 216 12.85 -9.17 -7.82
CA ASN A 216 14.17 -9.47 -8.40
C ASN A 216 14.67 -8.43 -9.42
N ALA A 217 14.02 -7.28 -9.60
CA ALA A 217 14.55 -6.27 -10.53
C ALA A 217 15.76 -5.53 -9.93
N GLN A 218 16.83 -5.38 -10.71
CA GLN A 218 18.01 -4.59 -10.31
C GLN A 218 17.64 -3.09 -10.26
N GLY A 219 18.20 -2.36 -9.28
CA GLY A 219 18.03 -0.90 -9.15
C GLY A 219 17.04 -0.44 -8.07
N HIS A 220 16.56 -1.32 -7.20
CA HIS A 220 15.63 -0.98 -6.11
C HIS A 220 16.36 -0.31 -4.94
N GLN A 221 16.77 0.95 -5.12
CA GLN A 221 17.47 1.65 -4.04
C GLN A 221 16.56 2.54 -3.17
N ASN A 222 15.25 2.64 -3.44
CA ASN A 222 14.38 3.47 -2.58
C ASN A 222 12.85 3.26 -2.66
N ASP A 223 12.36 2.12 -3.19
CA ASP A 223 10.92 1.85 -3.19
C ASP A 223 10.46 1.40 -1.80
N ARG A 224 10.16 2.37 -0.91
CA ARG A 224 9.52 2.07 0.38
C ARG A 224 8.09 1.60 0.11
N LEU A 225 7.78 0.36 0.48
CA LEU A 225 6.41 -0.15 0.44
C LEU A 225 5.50 0.75 1.28
N ALA A 226 4.24 0.92 0.83
CA ALA A 226 3.26 1.68 1.60
C ALA A 226 3.06 1.06 2.99
N TRP A 227 2.66 1.87 3.97
CA TRP A 227 2.55 1.46 5.38
C TRP A 227 1.64 0.24 5.59
N PHE A 228 0.59 0.07 4.77
CA PHE A 228 -0.37 -1.02 4.87
C PHE A 228 0.21 -2.40 4.47
N TRP A 229 1.36 -2.45 3.79
CA TRP A 229 2.07 -3.71 3.47
C TRP A 229 2.72 -4.35 4.69
N SER A 230 2.98 -3.57 5.73
CA SER A 230 3.59 -4.02 6.98
C SER A 230 2.58 -4.12 8.13
N MET A 231 1.30 -3.90 7.84
CA MET A 231 0.26 -4.04 8.84
C MET A 231 -0.11 -5.50 9.06
N ASP A 232 -0.14 -5.88 10.33
CA ASP A 232 -0.77 -7.11 10.76
C ASP A 232 -2.31 -6.91 10.69
N ILE A 233 -2.95 -7.48 9.67
CA ILE A 233 -4.40 -7.42 9.49
C ILE A 233 -4.97 -8.66 10.18
N PRO A 234 -5.76 -8.52 11.27
CA PRO A 234 -6.31 -9.64 12.01
C PRO A 234 -7.12 -10.53 11.08
N LYS A 235 -6.84 -11.82 11.19
CA LYS A 235 -7.39 -12.88 10.35
C LYS A 235 -8.84 -13.15 10.77
N ASP A 236 -9.79 -12.35 10.29
CA ASP A 236 -11.22 -12.61 10.52
C ASP A 236 -11.75 -13.71 9.58
N THR A 237 -10.90 -14.35 8.78
CA THR A 237 -11.28 -15.45 7.89
C THR A 237 -10.36 -16.65 8.03
N GLU A 238 -10.91 -17.77 8.49
CA GLU A 238 -10.28 -19.11 8.50
C GLU A 238 -9.87 -19.62 7.10
N GLY A 239 -10.13 -18.85 6.03
CA GLY A 239 -9.92 -19.25 4.63
C GLY A 239 -8.87 -18.46 3.81
N SER A 240 -8.20 -17.45 4.36
CA SER A 240 -7.21 -16.67 3.59
C SER A 240 -5.77 -17.13 3.86
N ASP A 241 -5.44 -18.33 3.37
CA ASP A 241 -4.07 -18.90 3.33
C ASP A 241 -3.12 -18.02 2.49
N TRP A 242 -3.68 -17.34 1.51
CA TRP A 242 -2.93 -16.71 0.44
C TRP A 242 -2.17 -15.44 0.85
N MET A 243 -2.69 -14.61 1.77
CA MET A 243 -1.97 -13.43 2.29
C MET A 243 -0.76 -13.86 3.12
N SER A 244 -0.95 -14.92 3.92
CA SER A 244 0.14 -15.52 4.68
C SER A 244 1.20 -16.08 3.73
N GLU A 245 0.77 -16.73 2.66
CA GLU A 245 1.64 -17.26 1.63
C GLU A 245 2.36 -16.14 0.86
N PHE A 246 1.69 -15.03 0.56
CA PHE A 246 2.31 -13.85 -0.04
C PHE A 246 3.38 -13.27 0.88
N TYR A 247 3.07 -13.04 2.15
CA TYR A 247 4.04 -12.55 3.13
C TYR A 247 5.21 -13.53 3.30
N ARG A 248 4.93 -14.83 3.31
CA ARG A 248 5.96 -15.88 3.39
C ARG A 248 6.88 -15.84 2.17
N VAL A 249 6.33 -15.77 0.95
CA VAL A 249 7.11 -15.69 -0.30
C VAL A 249 7.92 -14.40 -0.33
N HIS A 250 7.31 -13.26 -0.01
CA HIS A 250 7.99 -11.97 0.00
C HIS A 250 9.12 -11.95 1.04
N TRP A 251 8.88 -12.50 2.25
CA TRP A 251 9.91 -12.65 3.27
C TRP A 251 11.04 -13.57 2.82
N LEU A 252 10.72 -14.71 2.21
CA LEU A 252 11.73 -15.64 1.67
C LEU A 252 12.59 -14.98 0.59
N GLN A 253 11.99 -14.17 -0.29
CA GLN A 253 12.71 -13.44 -1.33
C GLN A 253 13.58 -12.31 -0.76
N ALA A 254 13.06 -11.56 0.22
CA ALA A 254 13.81 -10.52 0.91
C ALA A 254 15.00 -11.13 1.68
N LYS A 255 14.79 -12.27 2.33
CA LYS A 255 15.84 -13.04 3.00
C LYS A 255 16.88 -13.55 2.00
N ALA A 256 16.46 -14.21 0.91
CA ALA A 256 17.38 -14.71 -0.10
C ALA A 256 18.19 -13.58 -0.76
N THR A 257 17.57 -12.42 -0.98
CA THR A 257 18.26 -11.23 -1.48
C THR A 257 19.28 -10.74 -0.46
N LYS A 258 18.90 -10.60 0.82
CA LYS A 258 19.83 -10.23 1.91
C LYS A 258 21.00 -11.21 2.00
N ASP A 259 20.73 -12.50 1.97
CA ASP A 259 21.76 -13.55 2.07
C ASP A 259 22.72 -13.46 0.87
N ARG A 260 22.21 -13.30 -0.36
CA ARG A 260 23.03 -13.03 -1.55
C ARG A 260 23.89 -11.77 -1.42
N TRP A 261 23.35 -10.67 -0.90
CA TRP A 261 24.14 -9.46 -0.67
C TRP A 261 25.25 -9.67 0.37
N ARG A 262 25.02 -10.51 1.39
CA ARG A 262 26.05 -10.87 2.36
C ARG A 262 27.15 -11.71 1.72
N GLU A 263 26.78 -12.70 0.91
CA GLU A 263 27.72 -13.50 0.12
C GLU A 263 28.52 -12.63 -0.84
N GLU A 264 27.88 -11.71 -1.57
CA GLU A 264 28.55 -10.79 -2.50
C GLU A 264 29.60 -9.93 -1.80
N VAL A 265 29.31 -9.44 -0.58
CA VAL A 265 30.29 -8.69 0.22
C VAL A 265 31.49 -9.56 0.61
N GLU A 266 31.28 -10.84 0.93
CA GLU A 266 32.36 -11.78 1.23
C GLU A 266 33.18 -12.12 -0.02
N ILE A 267 32.52 -12.37 -1.15
CA ILE A 267 33.14 -12.61 -2.45
C ILE A 267 33.97 -11.40 -2.87
N LEU A 268 33.43 -10.18 -2.82
CA LEU A 268 34.16 -8.97 -3.18
C LEU A 268 35.42 -8.77 -2.33
N LYS A 269 35.37 -9.09 -1.04
CA LYS A 269 36.56 -9.06 -0.18
C LYS A 269 37.61 -10.08 -0.63
N ALA A 270 37.18 -11.30 -0.95
CA ALA A 270 38.07 -12.35 -1.44
C ALA A 270 38.65 -12.00 -2.82
N GLU A 271 37.84 -11.50 -3.76
CA GLU A 271 38.25 -11.05 -5.08
C GLU A 271 39.25 -9.89 -5.01
N PHE A 272 39.02 -8.93 -4.10
CA PHE A 272 39.95 -7.84 -3.88
C PHE A 272 41.30 -8.37 -3.36
N GLN A 273 41.29 -9.31 -2.41
CA GLN A 273 42.51 -9.94 -1.92
C GLN A 273 43.22 -10.78 -3.01
N TRP A 274 42.47 -11.50 -3.85
CA TRP A 274 43.02 -12.22 -5.00
C TRP A 274 43.65 -11.29 -6.02
N THR A 275 43.07 -10.11 -6.24
CA THR A 275 43.62 -9.09 -7.13
C THR A 275 44.98 -8.59 -6.62
N ILE A 276 45.08 -8.32 -5.31
CA ILE A 276 46.36 -7.98 -4.66
C ILE A 276 47.38 -9.09 -4.88
N ASN A 277 47.02 -10.34 -4.55
CA ASN A 277 47.92 -11.47 -4.68
C ASN A 277 48.36 -11.69 -6.14
N PHE A 278 47.45 -11.49 -7.09
CA PHE A 278 47.72 -11.57 -8.52
C PHE A 278 48.75 -10.53 -8.97
N PHE A 279 48.59 -9.26 -8.57
CA PHE A 279 49.56 -8.22 -8.91
C PHE A 279 50.93 -8.50 -8.30
N ASN A 280 51.00 -8.94 -7.03
CA ASN A 280 52.27 -9.32 -6.43
C ASN A 280 52.94 -10.47 -7.20
N LYS A 281 52.17 -11.53 -7.47
CA LYS A 281 52.68 -12.70 -8.19
C LYS A 281 53.17 -12.35 -9.59
N ARG A 282 52.44 -11.49 -10.31
CA ARG A 282 52.88 -10.98 -11.61
C ARG A 282 54.14 -10.14 -11.52
N ALA A 283 54.27 -9.27 -10.53
CA ALA A 283 55.48 -8.50 -10.32
C ALA A 283 56.69 -9.41 -10.11
N GLU A 284 56.56 -10.44 -9.26
CA GLU A 284 57.57 -11.47 -9.01
C GLU A 284 57.93 -12.25 -10.28
N ASP A 285 56.94 -12.75 -11.03
CA ASP A 285 57.18 -13.51 -12.28
C ASP A 285 57.98 -12.66 -13.30
N TRP A 286 57.63 -11.39 -13.45
CA TRP A 286 58.37 -10.47 -14.31
C TRP A 286 59.78 -10.14 -13.80
N THR A 287 59.99 -10.07 -12.48
CA THR A 287 61.36 -9.94 -11.94
C THR A 287 62.22 -11.14 -12.29
N HIS A 288 61.69 -12.36 -12.16
CA HIS A 288 62.42 -13.58 -12.49
C HIS A 288 62.78 -13.63 -13.98
N LEU A 289 61.82 -13.28 -14.85
CA LEU A 289 62.05 -13.18 -16.29
C LEU A 289 63.11 -12.12 -16.63
N ALA A 290 63.13 -10.97 -15.95
CA ALA A 290 64.12 -9.94 -16.16
C ALA A 290 65.54 -10.44 -15.83
N VAL A 291 65.69 -11.13 -14.69
CA VAL A 291 66.97 -11.73 -14.27
C VAL A 291 67.42 -12.81 -15.25
N ASP A 292 66.54 -13.72 -15.65
CA ASP A 292 66.85 -14.78 -16.61
C ASP A 292 67.27 -14.23 -17.97
N SER A 293 66.55 -13.23 -18.50
CA SER A 293 66.90 -12.57 -19.77
C SER A 293 68.23 -11.83 -19.69
N GLN A 294 68.56 -11.26 -18.52
CA GLN A 294 69.85 -10.61 -18.30
C GLN A 294 71.00 -11.62 -18.27
N ILE A 295 70.82 -12.77 -17.61
CA ILE A 295 71.79 -13.88 -17.61
C ILE A 295 72.02 -14.42 -19.04
N LYS A 296 70.97 -14.47 -19.85
CA LYS A 296 71.03 -14.90 -21.26
C LYS A 296 71.59 -13.84 -22.23
N GLY A 297 71.98 -12.64 -21.75
CA GLY A 297 72.51 -11.56 -22.57
C GLY A 297 71.46 -10.82 -23.44
N GLN A 298 70.17 -11.01 -23.15
CA GLN A 298 69.06 -10.42 -23.91
C GLN A 298 68.61 -9.10 -23.25
N HIS A 299 69.43 -8.06 -23.37
CA HIS A 299 69.23 -6.79 -22.66
C HIS A 299 67.89 -6.10 -22.94
N GLY A 300 67.37 -6.17 -24.17
CA GLY A 300 66.05 -5.59 -24.51
C GLY A 300 64.88 -6.28 -23.81
N ALA A 301 64.90 -7.62 -23.76
CA ALA A 301 63.89 -8.41 -23.05
C ALA A 301 63.96 -8.17 -21.54
N ALA A 302 65.17 -8.07 -20.99
CA ALA A 302 65.39 -7.75 -19.58
C ALA A 302 64.81 -6.37 -19.20
N SER A 303 65.04 -5.34 -20.03
CA SER A 303 64.51 -4.00 -19.78
C SER A 303 62.98 -3.95 -19.84
N TYR A 304 62.36 -4.69 -20.76
CA TYR A 304 60.89 -4.75 -20.86
C TYR A 304 60.28 -5.48 -19.65
N ALA A 305 60.85 -6.63 -19.26
CA ALA A 305 60.40 -7.38 -18.10
C ALA A 305 60.54 -6.57 -16.79
N ALA A 306 61.62 -5.81 -16.64
CA ALA A 306 61.78 -4.89 -15.51
C ALA A 306 60.69 -3.79 -15.49
N GLY A 307 60.34 -3.23 -16.65
CA GLY A 307 59.23 -2.27 -16.76
C GLY A 307 57.87 -2.87 -16.40
N GLN A 308 57.59 -4.11 -16.83
CA GLN A 308 56.38 -4.82 -16.46
C GLN A 308 56.31 -5.11 -14.96
N SER A 309 57.42 -5.53 -14.35
CA SER A 309 57.50 -5.74 -12.90
C SER A 309 57.18 -4.46 -12.12
N ALA A 310 57.78 -3.33 -12.51
CA ALA A 310 57.51 -2.03 -11.88
C ALA A 310 56.03 -1.61 -12.00
N MET A 311 55.41 -1.81 -13.16
CA MET A 311 53.98 -1.53 -13.37
C MET A 311 53.08 -2.37 -12.43
N TYR A 312 53.31 -3.68 -12.36
CA TYR A 312 52.52 -4.55 -11.46
C TYR A 312 52.78 -4.24 -9.98
N GLY A 313 54.00 -3.85 -9.62
CA GLY A 313 54.33 -3.35 -8.27
C GLY A 313 53.54 -2.09 -7.91
N GLN A 314 53.44 -1.12 -8.82
CA GLN A 314 52.63 0.09 -8.60
C GLN A 314 51.14 -0.23 -8.42
N LEU A 315 50.58 -1.15 -9.21
CA LEU A 315 49.20 -1.59 -9.05
C LEU A 315 48.97 -2.29 -7.71
N TRP A 316 49.94 -3.09 -7.26
CA TRP A 316 49.91 -3.72 -5.94
C TRP A 316 49.90 -2.68 -4.80
N ASP A 317 50.79 -1.69 -4.86
CA ASP A 317 50.87 -0.59 -3.87
C ASP A 317 49.55 0.19 -3.80
N GLN A 318 48.95 0.51 -4.96
CA GLN A 318 47.66 1.21 -5.03
C GLN A 318 46.53 0.41 -4.37
N CYS A 319 46.46 -0.91 -4.61
CA CYS A 319 45.46 -1.77 -3.98
C CYS A 319 45.65 -1.86 -2.46
N GLN A 320 46.90 -1.93 -1.97
CA GLN A 320 47.22 -1.96 -0.53
C GLN A 320 46.82 -0.66 0.17
N ILE A 321 47.10 0.50 -0.45
CA ILE A 321 46.71 1.81 0.08
C ILE A 321 45.18 1.93 0.14
N SER A 322 44.49 1.49 -0.91
CA SER A 322 43.02 1.47 -0.95
C SER A 322 42.44 0.60 0.18
N LEU A 323 42.98 -0.61 0.39
CA LEU A 323 42.59 -1.51 1.48
C LEU A 323 42.76 -0.86 2.86
N ALA A 324 43.92 -0.24 3.10
CA ALA A 324 44.25 0.41 4.37
C ALA A 324 43.34 1.63 4.64
N SER A 325 42.98 2.38 3.59
CA SER A 325 42.11 3.55 3.69
C SER A 325 40.64 3.19 3.98
N HIS A 326 40.19 2.00 3.61
CA HIS A 326 38.80 1.53 3.75
C HIS A 326 38.59 0.56 4.92
N HIS A 327 39.62 0.31 5.74
CA HIS A 327 39.46 -0.49 6.96
C HIS A 327 38.52 0.21 7.96
N PRO A 328 37.44 -0.43 8.45
CA PRO A 328 36.35 0.20 9.20
C PRO A 328 36.70 0.72 10.61
N ALA A 329 37.98 0.73 11.00
CA ALA A 329 38.41 1.24 12.30
C ALA A 329 38.27 2.78 12.43
N ARG A 330 38.07 3.50 11.31
CA ARG A 330 37.87 4.96 11.31
C ARG A 330 36.41 5.40 11.22
N ALA A 331 35.47 4.49 10.94
CA ALA A 331 34.06 4.81 10.73
C ALA A 331 33.20 4.76 12.01
N THR A 332 33.71 4.20 13.12
CA THR A 332 32.95 4.04 14.37
C THR A 332 32.93 5.28 15.28
N ARG A 333 33.45 6.43 14.83
CA ARG A 333 33.44 7.66 15.67
C ARG A 333 32.21 8.55 15.55
N ASN A 334 31.28 8.32 14.61
CA ASN A 334 30.13 9.22 14.39
C ASN A 334 28.78 8.50 14.26
N ILE A 335 28.48 7.57 15.17
CA ILE A 335 27.09 7.19 15.44
C ILE A 335 26.87 7.26 16.95
N SER A 336 26.83 8.49 17.45
CA SER A 336 26.08 8.80 18.66
C SER A 336 24.60 8.71 18.31
N SER A 337 23.91 7.82 19.02
CA SER A 337 22.45 7.79 19.19
C SER A 337 21.86 9.21 19.32
N PRO A 338 20.67 9.42 18.75
CA PRO A 338 19.54 9.58 19.66
C PRO A 338 18.34 8.73 19.23
N PHE A 339 17.73 8.10 20.24
CA PHE A 339 16.32 7.70 20.38
C PHE A 339 15.47 7.43 19.14
#